data_AF-A0A2S2NP71-F1
#
_entry.id   AF-A0A2S2NP71-F1
#
_cell.length_a   1.000
_cell.length_b   1.000
_cell.length_c   1.000
_cell.angle_alpha   90.00
_cell.angle_beta   90.00
_cell.angle_gamma   90.00
#
_symmetry.space_group_name_H-M   'P 1'
#
loop_
_entity.id
_entity.type
_entity.pdbx_description
1 polymer ?
#
loop_
_entity_poly.entity_id
_entity_poly.type
_entity_poly.pdbx_seq_one_letter_code
_entity_poly.pdbx_strand_id
1 'polypeptide(L)'
;MDPKNQEWTYFTGITTEKSAIGYTVSQMYTTSKTCNESIMWMVYNDEPTNGPVSSSKGHSKGIVIADKSSGLWLVHSVPLFPQLPNQNNSYTYPDTGVKNGQSFLCISMTAAELDKVGNQIIKNEVMIYGSHFGGNLNSTYLGLYNATLPHKMPKEKNDEPRLETLLSIEGVEFLSISKSRHYGKDLYEDFITQEAKSNLYTETWLNSRDKLKSACSGQYK
;
A
#
# COMPACT_ATOMS: atom_id res chain seq x y z
N MET A 1 11.26 -9.81 10.75
CA MET A 1 12.25 -10.03 9.69
C MET A 1 12.50 -8.72 8.98
N ASP A 2 13.77 -8.38 8.78
CA ASP A 2 14.25 -7.20 8.06
C ASP A 2 15.68 -7.51 7.54
N PRO A 3 16.33 -6.63 6.74
CA PRO A 3 17.66 -6.91 6.21
C PRO A 3 18.75 -7.20 7.26
N LYS A 4 18.57 -6.74 8.51
CA LYS A 4 19.46 -6.99 9.65
C LYS A 4 19.04 -8.22 10.47
N ASN A 5 17.76 -8.58 10.43
CA ASN A 5 17.21 -9.75 11.12
C ASN A 5 16.51 -10.67 10.11
N GLN A 6 17.25 -11.62 9.54
CA GLN A 6 16.76 -12.49 8.47
C GLN A 6 15.75 -13.56 8.92
N GLU A 7 15.56 -13.73 10.23
CA GLU A 7 14.59 -14.67 10.78
C GLU A 7 13.28 -13.99 11.21
N TRP A 8 12.20 -14.76 11.17
CA TRP A 8 10.94 -14.37 11.78
C TRP A 8 11.03 -14.55 13.29
N THR A 9 11.09 -13.43 14.00
CA THR A 9 11.03 -13.40 15.45
C THR A 9 9.63 -13.01 15.91
N TYR A 10 9.16 -13.63 16.98
CA TYR A 10 7.92 -13.22 17.63
C TYR A 10 8.14 -11.85 18.28
N PHE A 11 7.27 -10.90 17.96
CA PHE A 11 7.29 -9.56 18.53
C PHE A 11 5.91 -9.21 19.09
N THR A 12 5.89 -8.67 20.30
CA THR A 12 4.68 -8.18 20.97
C THR A 12 4.59 -6.67 20.91
N GLY A 13 3.38 -6.12 20.97
CA GLY A 13 3.18 -4.68 21.14
C GLY A 13 2.89 -3.91 19.86
N ILE A 14 2.33 -4.56 18.84
CA ILE A 14 1.77 -3.90 17.65
C ILE A 14 0.77 -2.80 18.03
N THR A 15 0.08 -2.91 19.18
CA THR A 15 -0.83 -1.89 19.70
C THR A 15 -0.15 -0.68 20.30
N THR A 16 1.18 -0.64 20.32
CA THR A 16 1.98 0.43 20.95
C THR A 16 2.78 1.20 19.91
N GLU A 17 3.03 2.48 20.20
CA GLU A 17 3.91 3.37 19.44
C GLU A 17 5.36 2.87 19.34
N LYS A 18 5.77 1.95 20.23
CA LYS A 18 7.12 1.36 20.27
C LYS A 18 7.29 0.16 19.33
N SER A 19 6.24 -0.24 18.61
CA SER A 19 6.36 -1.24 17.56
C SER A 19 7.08 -0.67 16.33
N ALA A 20 7.61 -1.55 15.48
CA ALA A 20 8.19 -1.11 14.20
C ALA A 20 7.19 -0.27 13.39
N ILE A 21 5.92 -0.71 13.32
CA ILE A 21 4.85 0.04 12.64
C ILE A 21 4.53 1.34 13.38
N GLY A 22 4.53 1.33 14.71
CA GLY A 22 4.36 2.52 15.55
C GLY A 22 5.38 3.60 15.23
N TYR A 23 6.67 3.26 15.24
CA TYR A 23 7.76 4.17 14.87
C TYR A 23 7.70 4.63 13.41
N THR A 24 7.30 3.75 12.50
CA THR A 24 7.14 4.11 11.09
C THR A 24 6.05 5.16 10.90
N VAL A 25 4.86 4.92 11.44
CA VAL A 25 3.69 5.78 11.22
C VAL A 25 3.73 7.04 12.09
N SER A 26 4.44 7.03 13.22
CA SER A 26 4.58 8.21 14.08
C SER A 26 5.19 9.43 13.38
N GLN A 27 5.94 9.21 12.30
CA GLN A 27 6.50 10.29 11.46
C GLN A 27 5.39 11.19 10.87
N MET A 28 4.17 10.68 10.70
CA MET A 28 3.01 11.44 10.22
C MET A 28 2.43 12.39 11.28
N TYR A 29 2.59 12.10 12.58
CA TYR A 29 1.91 12.78 13.69
C TYR A 29 2.70 13.98 14.28
N THR A 30 3.52 14.65 13.46
CA THR A 30 4.35 15.75 13.95
C THR A 30 3.53 16.98 14.35
N THR A 31 3.86 17.58 15.49
CA THR A 31 3.29 18.87 15.94
C THR A 31 4.14 20.07 15.53
N SER A 32 5.34 19.83 14.97
CA SER A 32 6.27 20.88 14.55
C SER A 32 5.90 21.42 13.16
N LYS A 33 5.67 22.73 13.06
CA LYS A 33 5.38 23.40 11.79
C LYS A 33 6.49 23.18 10.74
N THR A 34 7.75 23.30 11.16
CA THR A 34 8.91 23.12 10.27
C THR A 34 8.98 21.68 9.76
N CYS A 35 8.74 20.69 10.62
CA CYS A 35 8.68 19.30 10.19
C CYS A 35 7.50 19.07 9.23
N ASN A 36 6.35 19.67 9.51
CA ASN A 36 5.18 19.56 8.64
C ASN A 36 5.43 20.16 7.25
N GLU A 37 6.24 21.21 7.13
CA GLU A 37 6.66 21.80 5.84
C GLU A 37 7.69 20.94 5.08
N SER A 38 8.37 20.01 5.75
CA SER A 38 9.43 19.17 5.15
C SER A 38 9.02 17.72 4.89
N ILE A 39 7.77 17.34 5.19
CA ILE A 39 7.26 15.98 4.99
C ILE A 39 6.02 15.96 4.08
N MET A 40 5.84 14.83 3.41
CA MET A 40 4.58 14.46 2.78
C MET A 40 4.11 13.12 3.33
N TRP A 41 2.81 12.92 3.33
CA TRP A 41 2.22 11.63 3.60
C TRP A 41 0.92 11.45 2.81
N MET A 42 0.59 10.20 2.52
CA MET A 42 -0.66 9.79 1.89
C MET A 42 -1.10 8.48 2.51
N VAL A 43 -2.38 8.36 2.81
CA VAL A 43 -2.97 7.12 3.32
C VAL A 43 -4.14 6.70 2.47
N TYR A 44 -4.19 5.41 2.16
CA TYR A 44 -5.28 4.79 1.42
C TYR A 44 -5.78 3.55 2.15
N ASN A 45 -7.10 3.38 2.17
CA ASN A 45 -7.78 2.26 2.80
C ASN A 45 -9.23 2.23 2.30
N ASP A 46 -9.71 1.09 1.81
CA ASP A 46 -11.10 0.92 1.40
C ASP A 46 -12.08 0.86 2.59
N GLU A 47 -11.54 0.71 3.81
CA GLU A 47 -12.25 0.80 5.08
C GLU A 47 -11.60 1.90 5.95
N PRO A 48 -11.76 3.19 5.60
CA PRO A 48 -11.01 4.30 6.20
C PRO A 48 -11.51 4.65 7.61
N THR A 49 -10.69 5.36 8.37
CA THR A 49 -11.03 5.82 9.73
C THR A 49 -12.01 6.98 9.78
N ASN A 50 -12.25 7.67 8.67
CA ASN A 50 -13.00 8.92 8.59
C ASN A 50 -14.20 8.86 7.63
N GLY A 51 -14.63 7.66 7.22
CA GLY A 51 -15.67 7.52 6.22
C GLY A 51 -16.25 6.11 6.11
N PRO A 52 -17.24 5.93 5.23
CA PRO A 52 -17.84 4.62 4.99
C PRO A 52 -16.88 3.69 4.23
N VAL A 53 -17.09 2.40 4.40
CA VAL A 53 -16.45 1.36 3.58
C VAL A 53 -16.80 1.56 2.11
N SER A 54 -15.80 1.42 1.23
CA SER A 54 -15.98 1.53 -0.21
C SER A 54 -15.90 0.18 -0.90
N SER A 55 -17.05 -0.35 -1.32
CA SER A 55 -17.11 -1.58 -2.11
C SER A 55 -16.78 -1.37 -3.61
N SER A 56 -16.50 -0.14 -4.03
CA SER A 56 -16.29 0.24 -5.43
C SER A 56 -14.86 0.68 -5.74
N LYS A 57 -14.00 0.77 -4.73
CA LYS A 57 -12.57 1.10 -4.86
C LYS A 57 -11.74 -0.17 -4.65
N GLY A 58 -10.46 -0.11 -5.00
CA GLY A 58 -9.56 -1.24 -4.81
C GLY A 58 -9.49 -1.66 -3.34
N HIS A 59 -9.63 -2.95 -3.06
CA HIS A 59 -9.43 -3.53 -1.73
C HIS A 59 -7.92 -3.54 -1.42
N SER A 60 -7.41 -2.39 -1.03
CA SER A 60 -5.99 -2.11 -0.88
C SER A 60 -5.79 -1.04 0.17
N LYS A 61 -4.76 -1.21 0.99
CA LYS A 61 -4.49 -0.37 2.14
C LYS A 61 -3.00 -0.08 2.26
N GLY A 62 -2.64 1.13 2.66
CA GLY A 62 -1.24 1.51 2.80
C GLY A 62 -1.01 2.97 3.12
N ILE A 63 0.26 3.27 3.36
CA ILE A 63 0.77 4.57 3.81
C ILE A 63 2.02 4.88 2.98
N VAL A 64 2.12 6.11 2.49
CA VAL A 64 3.38 6.67 1.98
C VAL A 64 3.79 7.81 2.91
N ILE A 65 5.06 7.85 3.30
CA ILE A 65 5.65 8.94 4.10
C ILE A 65 6.99 9.27 3.48
N ALA A 66 7.26 10.54 3.21
CA ALA A 66 8.52 10.94 2.59
C ALA A 66 8.97 12.36 2.96
N ASP A 67 10.27 12.60 2.85
CA ASP A 67 10.88 13.93 2.80
C ASP A 67 11.34 14.25 1.37
N LYS A 68 12.13 15.32 1.20
CA LYS A 68 12.61 15.76 -0.13
C LYS A 68 13.51 14.74 -0.85
N SER A 69 14.15 13.84 -0.12
CA SER A 69 15.21 12.95 -0.62
C SER A 69 14.77 11.50 -0.76
N SER A 70 13.94 11.04 0.18
CA SER A 70 13.55 9.64 0.30
C SER A 70 12.26 9.48 1.08
N GLY A 71 11.75 8.26 1.11
CA GLY A 71 10.62 7.93 1.94
C GLY A 71 10.40 6.43 2.02
N LEU A 72 9.20 6.07 2.42
CA LEU A 72 8.76 4.70 2.55
C LEU A 72 7.37 4.50 1.97
N TRP A 73 7.16 3.30 1.44
CA TRP A 73 5.84 2.78 1.12
C TRP A 73 5.54 1.59 2.05
N LEU A 74 4.49 1.73 2.86
CA LEU A 74 3.98 0.70 3.75
C LEU A 74 2.69 0.14 3.16
N VAL A 75 2.71 -1.12 2.73
CA VAL A 75 1.52 -1.88 2.31
C VAL A 75 1.03 -2.71 3.48
N HIS A 76 -0.28 -2.75 3.73
CA HIS A 76 -0.85 -3.54 4.82
C HIS A 76 -2.26 -4.05 4.53
N SER A 77 -2.79 -4.90 5.41
CA SER A 77 -4.16 -5.44 5.32
C SER A 77 -5.13 -4.90 6.39
N VAL A 78 -4.66 -4.06 7.33
CA VAL A 78 -5.45 -3.59 8.49
C VAL A 78 -6.55 -2.57 8.13
N PRO A 79 -7.85 -2.87 8.34
CA PRO A 79 -8.93 -1.90 8.17
C PRO A 79 -8.91 -0.85 9.30
N LEU A 80 -9.47 0.33 9.06
CA LEU A 80 -9.54 1.42 10.05
C LEU A 80 -8.15 1.85 10.57
N PHE A 81 -7.14 1.82 9.70
CA PHE A 81 -5.76 2.18 10.01
C PHE A 81 -5.10 2.90 8.82
N PRO A 82 -4.24 3.90 9.08
CA PRO A 82 -4.01 4.61 10.35
C PRO A 82 -5.07 5.67 10.65
N GLN A 83 -5.11 6.19 11.88
CA GLN A 83 -5.84 7.43 12.16
C GLN A 83 -5.15 8.62 11.51
N LEU A 84 -5.92 9.59 10.99
CA LEU A 84 -5.35 10.83 10.47
C LEU A 84 -4.91 11.76 11.59
N PRO A 85 -3.88 12.62 11.39
CA PRO A 85 -3.42 13.57 12.41
C PRO A 85 -4.53 14.48 12.97
N ASN A 86 -5.52 14.85 12.15
CA ASN A 86 -6.65 15.67 12.57
C ASN A 86 -7.74 14.90 13.36
N GLN A 87 -7.75 13.57 13.30
CA GLN A 87 -8.65 12.72 14.09
C GLN A 87 -7.99 12.34 15.42
N ASN A 88 -6.75 11.89 15.35
CA ASN A 88 -5.92 11.57 16.49
C ASN A 88 -4.45 11.72 16.08
N ASN A 89 -3.76 12.65 16.72
CA ASN A 89 -2.34 12.93 16.44
C ASN A 89 -1.40 11.98 17.20
N SER A 90 -1.70 10.67 17.18
CA SER A 90 -0.90 9.63 17.81
C SER A 90 -1.17 8.26 17.17
N TYR A 91 -0.21 7.34 17.33
CA TYR A 91 -0.36 5.98 16.84
C TYR A 91 -1.47 5.25 17.59
N THR A 92 -2.36 4.61 16.83
CA THR A 92 -3.37 3.68 17.37
C THR A 92 -3.47 2.48 16.46
N TYR A 93 -3.82 1.34 17.05
CA TYR A 93 -4.04 0.09 16.33
C TYR A 93 -5.47 -0.40 16.60
N PRO A 94 -6.26 -0.70 15.57
CA PRO A 94 -7.66 -1.07 15.76
C PRO A 94 -7.79 -2.49 16.34
N ASP A 95 -8.76 -2.68 17.24
CA ASP A 95 -9.03 -3.99 17.85
C ASP A 95 -9.33 -5.09 16.81
N THR A 96 -9.91 -4.71 15.66
CA THR A 96 -10.17 -5.62 14.54
C THR A 96 -8.89 -6.19 13.94
N GLY A 97 -7.79 -5.42 13.97
CA GLY A 97 -6.46 -5.86 13.53
C GLY A 97 -5.79 -6.85 14.48
N VAL A 98 -6.24 -6.91 15.75
CA VAL A 98 -5.75 -7.89 16.73
C VAL A 98 -6.49 -9.22 16.64
N LYS A 99 -7.75 -9.21 16.16
CA LYS A 99 -8.59 -10.41 16.03
C LYS A 99 -8.19 -11.30 14.86
N ASN A 100 -7.81 -10.70 13.73
CA ASN A 100 -7.45 -11.43 12.51
C ASN A 100 -5.96 -11.24 12.21
N GLY A 101 -5.32 -12.24 11.61
CA GLY A 101 -3.96 -12.09 11.09
C GLY A 101 -3.87 -10.95 10.08
N GLN A 102 -2.88 -10.08 10.24
CA GLN A 102 -2.62 -8.95 9.34
C GLN A 102 -1.18 -8.98 8.87
N SER A 103 -0.93 -8.49 7.65
CA SER A 103 0.42 -8.39 7.08
C SER A 103 0.82 -6.92 6.88
N PHE A 104 2.13 -6.69 6.93
CA PHE A 104 2.77 -5.42 6.64
C PHE A 104 4.03 -5.66 5.81
N LEU A 105 4.25 -4.81 4.82
CA LEU A 105 5.50 -4.71 4.06
C LEU A 105 5.90 -3.24 3.99
N CYS A 106 7.08 -2.89 4.48
CA CYS A 106 7.62 -1.53 4.46
C CYS A 106 8.86 -1.50 3.58
N ILE A 107 8.88 -0.63 2.58
CA ILE A 107 9.99 -0.49 1.63
C ILE A 107 10.50 0.95 1.69
N SER A 108 11.76 1.14 2.08
CA SER A 108 12.44 2.44 2.01
C SER A 108 13.00 2.67 0.62
N MET A 109 12.71 3.81 0.01
CA MET A 109 12.96 4.08 -1.40
C MET A 109 13.50 5.51 -1.59
N THR A 110 14.28 5.70 -2.65
CA THR A 110 14.65 7.07 -3.09
C THR A 110 13.42 7.82 -3.56
N ALA A 111 13.48 9.15 -3.61
CA ALA A 111 12.34 9.95 -4.08
C ALA A 111 11.84 9.51 -5.48
N ALA A 112 12.77 9.22 -6.40
CA ALA A 112 12.46 8.81 -7.77
C ALA A 112 11.76 7.44 -7.83
N GLU A 113 12.24 6.46 -7.05
CA GLU A 113 11.62 5.14 -7.00
C GLU A 113 10.25 5.19 -6.31
N LEU A 114 10.14 5.97 -5.23
CA LEU A 114 8.88 6.10 -4.49
C LEU A 114 7.79 6.79 -5.33
N ASP A 115 8.15 7.77 -6.16
CA ASP A 115 7.14 8.48 -6.98
C ASP A 115 6.47 7.58 -8.02
N LYS A 116 7.16 6.51 -8.48
CA LYS A 116 6.58 5.50 -9.38
C LYS A 116 5.38 4.79 -8.76
N VAL A 117 5.33 4.69 -7.41
CA VAL A 117 4.21 4.07 -6.67
C VAL A 117 2.89 4.78 -6.96
N GLY A 118 2.90 6.09 -7.26
CA GLY A 118 1.70 6.84 -7.60
C GLY A 118 0.90 6.21 -8.75
N ASN A 119 1.59 5.70 -9.79
CA ASN A 119 0.93 5.03 -10.91
C ASN A 119 0.30 3.69 -10.52
N GLN A 120 0.92 2.95 -9.59
CA GLN A 120 0.36 1.69 -9.06
C GLN A 120 -0.89 1.97 -8.22
N ILE A 121 -0.85 3.01 -7.39
CA ILE A 121 -1.99 3.49 -6.57
C ILE A 121 -3.18 3.87 -7.48
N ILE A 122 -2.93 4.62 -8.55
CA ILE A 122 -3.95 5.01 -9.53
C ILE A 122 -4.54 3.78 -10.22
N LYS A 123 -3.70 2.84 -10.69
CA LYS A 123 -4.15 1.62 -11.38
C LYS A 123 -4.98 0.70 -10.49
N ASN A 124 -4.65 0.60 -9.21
CA ASN A 124 -5.43 -0.13 -8.22
C ASN A 124 -6.75 0.57 -7.82
N GLU A 125 -6.97 1.81 -8.27
CA GLU A 125 -8.18 2.58 -7.99
C GLU A 125 -8.48 2.67 -6.48
N VAL A 126 -7.44 2.85 -5.66
CA VAL A 126 -7.56 2.82 -4.20
C VAL A 126 -8.35 4.02 -3.66
N MET A 127 -8.82 3.89 -2.43
CA MET A 127 -9.46 4.99 -1.70
C MET A 127 -8.44 5.73 -0.85
N ILE A 128 -7.91 6.84 -1.35
CA ILE A 128 -7.13 7.79 -0.54
C ILE A 128 -8.11 8.58 0.34
N TYR A 129 -7.90 8.56 1.65
CA TYR A 129 -8.78 9.22 2.63
C TYR A 129 -8.08 10.32 3.42
N GLY A 130 -6.78 10.52 3.20
CA GLY A 130 -6.02 11.66 3.69
C GLY A 130 -4.67 11.78 3.00
N SER A 131 -4.21 13.02 2.83
CA SER A 131 -2.88 13.32 2.31
C SER A 131 -2.41 14.71 2.75
N HIS A 132 -1.11 14.89 2.80
CA HIS A 132 -0.43 16.15 3.07
C HIS A 132 0.84 16.25 2.25
N PHE A 133 1.13 17.44 1.73
CA PHE A 133 2.36 17.75 0.99
C PHE A 133 2.93 19.06 1.51
N GLY A 134 3.98 18.97 2.35
CA GLY A 134 4.70 20.13 2.84
C GLY A 134 5.53 20.81 1.76
N GLY A 135 5.61 22.14 1.79
CA GLY A 135 6.46 22.93 0.89
C GLY A 135 6.21 22.61 -0.59
N ASN A 136 7.27 22.21 -1.30
CA ASN A 136 7.22 21.87 -2.73
C ASN A 136 7.21 20.35 -2.99
N LEU A 137 6.88 19.52 -1.99
CA LEU A 137 6.92 18.07 -2.14
C LEU A 137 5.89 17.53 -3.13
N ASN A 138 4.83 18.28 -3.44
CA ASN A 138 3.90 17.95 -4.53
C ASN A 138 4.58 17.94 -5.91
N SER A 139 5.63 18.75 -6.08
CA SER A 139 6.42 18.85 -7.31
C SER A 139 7.56 17.86 -7.32
N THR A 140 8.08 17.48 -6.14
CA THR A 140 9.06 16.39 -5.99
C THR A 140 8.44 15.03 -6.26
N TYR A 141 7.21 14.81 -5.78
CA TYR A 141 6.47 13.56 -5.90
C TYR A 141 5.23 13.76 -6.77
N LEU A 142 5.42 14.04 -8.06
CA LEU A 142 4.33 14.37 -8.97
C LEU A 142 3.40 13.17 -9.19
N GLY A 143 3.94 11.96 -9.33
CA GLY A 143 3.16 10.73 -9.45
C GLY A 143 2.25 10.49 -8.25
N LEU A 144 2.79 10.64 -7.04
CA LEU A 144 2.01 10.52 -5.80
C LEU A 144 1.02 11.68 -5.64
N TYR A 145 1.42 12.92 -5.93
CA TYR A 145 0.49 14.05 -5.88
C TYR A 145 -0.68 13.83 -6.84
N ASN A 146 -0.39 13.43 -8.08
CA ASN A 146 -1.42 13.09 -9.06
C ASN A 146 -2.37 12.05 -8.52
N ALA A 147 -1.89 10.99 -7.86
CA ALA A 147 -2.72 9.94 -7.27
C ALA A 147 -3.78 10.47 -6.28
N THR A 148 -3.50 11.57 -5.56
CA THR A 148 -4.49 12.21 -4.65
C THR A 148 -5.61 12.95 -5.36
N LEU A 149 -5.43 13.29 -6.64
CA LEU A 149 -6.40 14.06 -7.40
C LEU A 149 -7.61 13.20 -7.80
N PRO A 150 -8.76 13.83 -8.07
CA PRO A 150 -9.93 13.12 -8.56
C PRO A 150 -9.65 12.44 -9.91
N HIS A 151 -9.62 11.12 -9.92
CA HIS A 151 -9.56 10.33 -11.15
C HIS A 151 -10.96 9.92 -11.57
N LYS A 152 -11.33 10.29 -12.81
CA LYS A 152 -12.52 9.73 -13.43
C LYS A 152 -12.30 8.24 -13.63
N MET A 153 -13.36 7.48 -13.42
CA MET A 153 -13.36 6.08 -13.77
C MET A 153 -13.09 5.94 -15.27
N PRO A 154 -12.06 5.16 -15.69
CA PRO A 154 -11.81 4.93 -17.10
C PRO A 154 -13.08 4.40 -17.77
N LYS A 155 -13.50 5.05 -18.86
CA LYS A 155 -14.64 4.57 -19.66
C LYS A 155 -14.24 3.38 -20.54
N GLU A 156 -12.96 3.34 -20.91
CA GLU A 156 -12.38 2.23 -21.66
C GLU A 156 -11.93 1.13 -20.70
N LYS A 157 -12.27 -0.11 -21.06
CA LYS A 157 -11.81 -1.29 -20.34
C LYS A 157 -10.30 -1.45 -20.60
N ASN A 158 -9.51 -1.18 -19.57
CA ASN A 158 -8.10 -1.57 -19.55
C ASN A 158 -7.95 -2.74 -18.57
N ASP A 159 -7.90 -3.93 -19.16
CA ASP A 159 -7.81 -5.22 -18.48
C ASP A 159 -6.36 -5.63 -18.25
N GLU A 160 -5.38 -4.85 -18.73
CA GLU A 160 -3.96 -5.18 -18.55
C GLU A 160 -3.49 -4.76 -17.16
N PRO A 161 -2.84 -5.66 -16.40
CA PRO A 161 -2.20 -5.28 -15.15
C PRO A 161 -0.98 -4.41 -15.45
N ARG A 162 -0.60 -3.57 -14.49
CA ARG A 162 0.62 -2.76 -14.58
C ARG A 162 1.70 -3.39 -13.71
N LEU A 163 2.87 -3.58 -14.29
CA LEU A 163 4.06 -4.06 -13.62
C LEU A 163 5.02 -2.89 -13.41
N GLU A 164 5.66 -2.85 -12.26
CA GLU A 164 6.74 -1.92 -11.96
C GLU A 164 7.81 -2.63 -11.17
N THR A 165 9.05 -2.58 -11.67
CA THR A 165 10.20 -2.92 -10.86
C THR A 165 10.57 -1.71 -10.00
N LEU A 166 10.50 -1.89 -8.69
CA LEU A 166 10.81 -0.89 -7.68
C LEU A 166 12.11 -1.27 -6.97
N LEU A 167 12.96 -0.29 -6.71
CA LEU A 167 14.19 -0.49 -5.94
C LEU A 167 14.08 0.15 -4.57
N SER A 168 14.43 -0.62 -3.54
CA SER A 168 14.72 -0.02 -2.22
C SER A 168 16.02 0.79 -2.27
N ILE A 169 16.24 1.62 -1.25
CA ILE A 169 17.47 2.39 -1.07
C ILE A 169 18.74 1.52 -1.09
N GLU A 170 18.65 0.30 -0.55
CA GLU A 170 19.75 -0.66 -0.51
C GLU A 170 19.81 -1.57 -1.75
N GLY A 171 19.03 -1.26 -2.80
CA GLY A 171 19.07 -1.97 -4.08
C GLY A 171 18.33 -3.31 -4.11
N VAL A 172 17.55 -3.67 -3.06
CA VAL A 172 16.64 -4.82 -3.13
C VAL A 172 15.52 -4.51 -4.12
N GLU A 173 15.33 -5.40 -5.08
CA GLU A 173 14.31 -5.32 -6.11
C GLU A 173 12.96 -5.87 -5.64
N PHE A 174 11.90 -5.11 -5.91
CA PHE A 174 10.51 -5.49 -5.65
C PHE A 174 9.72 -5.39 -6.95
N LEU A 175 9.09 -6.49 -7.36
CA LEU A 175 8.12 -6.47 -8.46
C LEU A 175 6.75 -6.06 -7.91
N SER A 176 6.31 -4.86 -8.25
CA SER A 176 5.00 -4.34 -7.90
C SER A 176 4.01 -4.61 -9.04
N ILE A 177 2.87 -5.21 -8.72
CA ILE A 177 1.83 -5.56 -9.68
C ILE A 177 0.53 -4.89 -9.23
N SER A 178 -0.10 -4.13 -10.13
CA SER A 178 -1.38 -3.47 -9.86
C SER A 178 -2.41 -3.79 -10.95
N LYS A 179 -3.69 -3.90 -10.56
CA LYS A 179 -4.78 -4.23 -11.49
C LYS A 179 -5.98 -3.31 -11.28
N SER A 180 -6.71 -3.07 -12.36
CA SER A 180 -7.98 -2.36 -12.31
C SER A 180 -9.13 -3.33 -12.00
N ARG A 181 -10.34 -2.78 -11.81
CA ARG A 181 -11.57 -3.57 -11.72
C ARG A 181 -11.87 -4.40 -12.98
N HIS A 182 -11.22 -4.10 -14.10
CA HIS A 182 -11.51 -4.71 -15.40
C HIS A 182 -10.64 -5.93 -15.73
N TYR A 183 -9.60 -6.23 -14.93
CA TYR A 183 -8.67 -7.35 -15.18
C TYR A 183 -9.38 -8.70 -15.43
N GLY A 184 -10.48 -8.98 -14.73
CA GLY A 184 -11.41 -10.07 -15.08
C GLY A 184 -10.88 -11.51 -14.97
N LYS A 185 -9.64 -11.69 -14.51
CA LYS A 185 -8.91 -12.96 -14.41
C LYS A 185 -8.35 -13.19 -12.99
N ASP A 186 -7.80 -14.38 -12.72
CA ASP A 186 -7.15 -14.68 -11.45
C ASP A 186 -5.75 -14.07 -11.44
N LEU A 187 -5.43 -13.23 -10.46
CA LEU A 187 -4.15 -12.54 -10.43
C LEU A 187 -2.99 -13.52 -10.21
N TYR A 188 -3.17 -14.56 -9.41
CA TYR A 188 -2.10 -15.50 -9.12
C TYR A 188 -1.89 -16.43 -10.31
N GLU A 189 -2.94 -17.10 -10.75
CA GLU A 189 -2.86 -18.10 -11.83
C GLU A 189 -2.56 -17.46 -13.19
N ASP A 190 -3.32 -16.44 -13.59
CA ASP A 190 -3.24 -15.88 -14.95
C ASP A 190 -2.11 -14.86 -15.12
N PHE A 191 -1.44 -14.45 -14.03
CA PHE A 191 -0.42 -13.41 -14.08
C PHE A 191 0.83 -13.72 -13.26
N ILE A 192 0.74 -13.77 -11.94
CA ILE A 192 1.94 -13.83 -11.09
C ILE A 192 2.74 -15.10 -11.37
N THR A 193 2.10 -16.27 -11.55
CA THR A 193 2.83 -17.51 -11.88
C THR A 193 3.56 -17.41 -13.24
N GLN A 194 2.98 -16.70 -14.22
CA GLN A 194 3.56 -16.53 -15.55
C GLN A 194 4.75 -15.57 -15.52
N GLU A 195 4.63 -14.47 -14.79
CA GLU A 195 5.71 -13.50 -14.60
C GLU A 195 6.85 -14.08 -13.76
N ALA A 196 6.53 -14.75 -12.65
CA ALA A 196 7.51 -15.38 -11.77
C ALA A 196 8.12 -16.65 -12.37
N LYS A 197 7.50 -17.23 -13.42
CA LYS A 197 7.87 -18.52 -14.01
C LYS A 197 8.05 -19.61 -12.95
N SER A 198 7.16 -19.60 -11.96
CA SER A 198 7.24 -20.46 -10.80
C SER A 198 5.85 -20.81 -10.31
N ASN A 199 5.75 -21.97 -9.66
CA ASN A 199 4.56 -22.33 -8.92
C ASN A 199 4.42 -21.44 -7.67
N LEU A 200 3.19 -21.16 -7.27
CA LEU A 200 2.87 -20.35 -6.09
C LEU A 200 1.93 -21.10 -5.17
N TYR A 201 2.36 -21.31 -3.92
CA TYR A 201 1.45 -21.74 -2.86
C TYR A 201 0.72 -20.52 -2.31
N THR A 202 -0.58 -20.43 -2.62
CA THR A 202 -1.42 -19.33 -2.15
C THR A 202 -2.70 -19.89 -1.54
N GLU A 203 -3.11 -19.30 -0.41
CA GLU A 203 -4.43 -19.52 0.16
C GLU A 203 -5.25 -18.26 -0.12
N THR A 204 -6.33 -18.40 -0.88
CA THR A 204 -7.23 -17.29 -1.19
C THR A 204 -8.58 -17.51 -0.55
N TRP A 205 -9.14 -16.44 0.03
CA TRP A 205 -10.49 -16.49 0.57
C TRP A 205 -11.49 -16.47 -0.60
N LEU A 206 -12.14 -17.60 -0.87
CA LEU A 206 -13.14 -17.76 -1.96
C LEU A 206 -14.50 -17.08 -1.65
N ASN A 207 -14.50 -15.97 -0.91
CA ASN A 207 -15.70 -15.22 -0.52
C ASN A 207 -16.07 -14.10 -1.51
N SER A 208 -15.53 -14.11 -2.72
CA SER A 208 -15.94 -13.18 -3.78
C SER A 208 -17.28 -13.59 -4.42
N ARG A 209 -18.03 -12.59 -4.93
CA ARG A 209 -19.26 -12.81 -5.73
C ARG A 209 -18.97 -13.61 -7.00
N ASP A 210 -17.83 -13.36 -7.62
CA ASP A 210 -17.39 -13.99 -8.86
C ASP A 210 -16.26 -14.98 -8.53
N LYS A 211 -16.63 -16.18 -8.08
CA LYS A 211 -15.67 -17.27 -7.87
C LYS A 211 -15.17 -17.72 -9.23
N LEU A 212 -13.91 -17.45 -9.52
CA LEU A 212 -13.24 -18.02 -10.68
C LEU A 212 -13.16 -19.54 -10.52
N LYS A 213 -13.37 -20.27 -11.62
CA LYS A 213 -13.20 -21.73 -11.61
C LYS A 213 -11.71 -22.02 -11.47
N SER A 214 -11.34 -22.96 -10.60
CA SER A 214 -9.97 -23.45 -10.54
C SER A 214 -9.57 -24.02 -11.91
N ALA A 215 -8.43 -23.60 -12.44
CA ALA A 215 -7.80 -24.23 -13.59
C ALA A 215 -6.46 -24.86 -13.14
N CYS A 216 -6.10 -25.97 -13.81
CA CYS A 216 -4.92 -26.79 -13.47
C CYS A 216 -4.08 -27.12 -14.70
N SER A 217 -4.37 -26.46 -15.82
CA SER A 217 -3.79 -26.71 -17.14
C SER A 217 -2.60 -25.80 -17.47
N GLY A 218 -2.27 -24.84 -16.60
CA GLY A 218 -1.11 -23.95 -16.75
C GLY A 218 0.23 -24.67 -16.58
N GLN A 219 1.27 -24.15 -17.25
CA GLN A 219 2.66 -24.62 -17.09
C GLN A 219 3.19 -24.36 -15.68
N TYR A 220 2.82 -23.21 -15.11
CA TYR A 220 3.07 -22.82 -13.72
C TYR A 220 1.72 -22.78 -12.98
N LYS A 221 1.71 -23.19 -11.71
CA LYS A 221 0.52 -23.41 -10.90
C LYS A 221 0.60 -22.69 -9.56
#